data_AF-N1UE99-F1
#
_entry.id   AF-N1UE99-F1
#
_cell.length_a   1.000
_cell.length_b   1.000
_cell.length_c   1.000
_cell.angle_alpha   90.00
_cell.angle_beta   90.00
_cell.angle_gamma   90.00
#
_symmetry.space_group_name_H-M   'P 1'
#
loop_
_entity.id
_entity.type
_entity.pdbx_description
1 polymer ?
#
loop_
_entity_poly.entity_id
_entity_poly.type
_entity_poly.pdbx_seq_one_letter_code
_entity_poly.pdbx_strand_id
1 'polypeptide(L)'
;MIPIVGLIFFSFFQTIRKHFSLTQEKKNFRWILLVLFPILYSGYYTWIGGDFMFSRFYLPILPIVFVWTEQEILSLRESLSKRKKILNVAFYSIPILILLRWDIYKGLPLPIVSGIADENQIYKRESVERIRNRILPWKEHFENSKVRVAFTGSECILIYYLNPILAIETEAGLTDPVIARMEFENRERVGHGKPVPLQYLRDRNVHLLLYSNGLPTKTEYDEFLTGDFSTPWRILTYSPSVMKELLKIPSFRAVDFESYLDAYKHKYKKLDPILRKKKFSEFDSYYFRNGEDKNRREWYLKNL
;
A
#
# COMPACT_ATOMS: atom_id res chain seq x y z
N MET A 1 -10.94 5.66 -20.42
CA MET A 1 -12.29 5.17 -20.04
C MET A 1 -13.43 5.56 -20.99
N ILE A 2 -13.38 6.73 -21.63
CA ILE A 2 -14.42 7.22 -22.57
C ILE A 2 -14.82 6.20 -23.67
N PRO A 3 -13.90 5.44 -24.29
CA PRO A 3 -14.27 4.48 -25.34
C PRO A 3 -15.04 3.26 -24.82
N ILE A 4 -14.71 2.77 -23.62
CA ILE A 4 -15.36 1.60 -22.98
C ILE A 4 -16.79 1.96 -22.59
N VAL A 5 -16.98 3.17 -22.04
CA VAL A 5 -18.30 3.68 -21.67
C VAL A 5 -19.17 3.82 -22.92
N GLY A 6 -18.65 4.39 -24.01
CA GLY A 6 -19.37 4.48 -25.29
C GLY A 6 -19.76 3.10 -25.85
N LEU A 7 -18.89 2.10 -25.69
CA LEU A 7 -19.09 0.72 -26.15
C LEU A 7 -20.22 0.02 -25.37
N ILE A 8 -20.22 0.17 -24.05
CA ILE A 8 -21.28 -0.33 -23.17
C ILE A 8 -22.61 0.36 -23.49
N PHE A 9 -22.63 1.68 -23.65
CA PHE A 9 -23.86 2.43 -23.95
C PHE A 9 -24.47 2.10 -25.31
N PHE A 10 -23.65 1.90 -26.35
CA PHE A 10 -24.15 1.54 -27.67
C PHE A 10 -24.61 0.08 -27.74
N SER A 11 -23.89 -0.85 -27.10
CA SER A 11 -24.33 -2.24 -26.98
C SER A 11 -25.63 -2.34 -26.19
N PHE A 12 -25.71 -1.63 -25.04
CA PHE A 12 -26.95 -1.43 -24.27
C PHE A 12 -28.10 -0.94 -25.15
N PHE A 13 -27.85 0.10 -25.94
CA PHE A 13 -28.85 0.68 -26.84
C PHE A 13 -29.28 -0.30 -27.94
N GLN A 14 -28.35 -1.09 -28.52
CA GLN A 14 -28.69 -2.12 -29.50
C GLN A 14 -29.50 -3.26 -28.89
N THR A 15 -29.13 -3.74 -27.69
CA THR A 15 -29.85 -4.82 -27.00
C THR A 15 -31.25 -4.37 -26.61
N ILE A 16 -31.41 -3.14 -26.08
CA ILE A 16 -32.73 -2.54 -25.81
C ILE A 16 -33.53 -2.40 -27.10
N ARG A 17 -32.93 -1.86 -28.17
CA ARG A 17 -33.62 -1.70 -29.45
C ARG A 17 -34.08 -3.03 -30.04
N LYS A 18 -33.26 -4.09 -29.99
CA LYS A 18 -33.66 -5.44 -30.43
C LYS A 18 -34.81 -5.97 -29.56
N HIS A 19 -34.78 -5.76 -28.24
CA HIS A 19 -35.82 -6.23 -27.32
C HIS A 19 -37.16 -5.52 -27.51
N PHE A 20 -37.16 -4.20 -27.73
CA PHE A 20 -38.38 -3.41 -27.95
C PHE A 20 -38.88 -3.42 -29.40
N SER A 21 -38.04 -3.79 -30.38
CA SER A 21 -38.41 -3.90 -31.79
C SER A 21 -38.97 -5.27 -32.18
N LEU A 22 -38.80 -6.31 -31.35
CA LEU A 22 -39.35 -7.64 -31.61
C LEU A 22 -40.78 -7.72 -31.07
N THR A 23 -41.74 -7.51 -31.96
CA THR A 23 -43.14 -7.86 -31.73
C THR A 23 -43.28 -9.36 -31.48
N GLN A 24 -43.72 -9.73 -30.28
CA GLN A 24 -44.35 -11.00 -29.91
C GLN A 24 -43.55 -12.32 -29.85
N GLU A 25 -42.21 -12.33 -29.80
CA GLU A 25 -41.49 -13.56 -29.38
C GLU A 25 -41.12 -13.53 -27.90
N LYS A 26 -41.31 -14.69 -27.22
CA LYS A 26 -41.11 -14.93 -25.76
C LYS A 26 -40.17 -13.92 -25.11
N LYS A 27 -40.71 -13.09 -24.20
CA LYS A 27 -39.93 -12.09 -23.43
C LYS A 27 -38.73 -12.75 -22.78
N ASN A 28 -37.56 -12.61 -23.41
CA ASN A 28 -36.32 -13.16 -22.91
C ASN A 28 -35.73 -12.18 -21.89
N PHE A 29 -35.83 -12.49 -20.61
CA PHE A 29 -35.34 -11.64 -19.51
C PHE A 29 -33.81 -11.64 -19.35
N ARG A 30 -33.05 -12.37 -20.20
CA ARG A 30 -31.59 -12.41 -20.13
C ARG A 30 -30.93 -11.03 -20.27
N TRP A 31 -31.57 -10.06 -20.93
CA TRP A 31 -31.04 -8.70 -21.01
C TRP A 31 -30.95 -8.02 -19.62
N ILE A 32 -31.81 -8.37 -18.67
CA ILE A 32 -31.73 -7.84 -17.31
C ILE A 32 -30.41 -8.28 -16.68
N LEU A 33 -30.07 -9.57 -16.81
CA LEU A 33 -28.85 -10.14 -16.24
C LEU A 33 -27.59 -9.74 -16.99
N LEU A 34 -27.61 -9.78 -18.33
CA LEU A 34 -26.41 -9.59 -19.15
C LEU A 34 -26.04 -8.12 -19.38
N VAL A 35 -27.03 -7.23 -19.24
CA VAL A 35 -26.89 -5.85 -19.70
C VAL A 35 -27.27 -4.86 -18.60
N LEU A 36 -28.49 -4.93 -18.06
CA LEU A 36 -28.93 -3.99 -17.03
C LEU A 36 -28.15 -4.16 -15.73
N PHE A 37 -27.99 -5.38 -15.24
CA PHE A 37 -27.30 -5.65 -13.98
C PHE A 37 -25.83 -5.22 -14.00
N PRO A 38 -24.99 -5.57 -14.99
CA PRO A 38 -23.60 -5.11 -15.03
C PRO A 38 -23.47 -3.60 -15.10
N ILE A 39 -24.39 -2.91 -15.79
CA ILE A 39 -24.39 -1.44 -15.89
C ILE A 39 -24.78 -0.79 -14.58
N LEU A 40 -25.88 -1.24 -13.96
CA LEU A 40 -26.32 -0.70 -12.67
C LEU A 40 -25.29 -1.00 -11.57
N TYR A 41 -24.73 -2.21 -11.57
CA TYR A 41 -23.68 -2.60 -10.64
C TYR A 41 -22.43 -1.73 -10.84
N SER A 42 -21.97 -1.59 -12.08
CA SER A 42 -20.79 -0.76 -12.39
C SER A 42 -21.03 0.70 -12.04
N GLY A 43 -22.23 1.22 -12.37
CA GLY A 43 -22.64 2.59 -12.05
C GLY A 43 -22.69 2.82 -10.54
N TYR A 44 -23.26 1.88 -9.78
CA TYR A 44 -23.32 1.92 -8.31
C TYR A 44 -21.90 1.99 -7.71
N TYR A 45 -21.01 1.05 -8.05
CA TYR A 45 -19.64 1.05 -7.50
C TYR A 45 -18.77 2.21 -8.00
N THR A 46 -19.02 2.74 -9.21
CA THR A 46 -18.37 3.98 -9.67
C THR A 46 -18.89 5.19 -8.89
N TRP A 47 -20.20 5.26 -8.66
CA TRP A 47 -20.88 6.40 -8.04
C TRP A 47 -20.58 6.53 -6.54
N ILE A 48 -20.54 5.43 -5.80
CA ILE A 48 -20.17 5.46 -4.39
C ILE A 48 -18.74 5.97 -4.20
N GLY A 49 -17.92 5.92 -5.26
CA GLY A 49 -16.47 6.10 -5.12
C GLY A 49 -15.90 4.92 -4.33
N GLY A 50 -14.62 4.60 -4.44
CA GLY A 50 -13.57 5.59 -4.20
C GLY A 50 -12.71 5.05 -3.07
N ASP A 51 -12.18 3.84 -3.27
CA ASP A 51 -11.12 3.28 -2.44
C ASP A 51 -10.01 2.79 -3.37
N PHE A 52 -8.79 2.69 -2.84
CA PHE A 52 -7.53 2.39 -3.53
C PHE A 52 -7.54 1.03 -4.28
N MET A 53 -8.64 0.27 -4.18
CA MET A 53 -8.86 -0.99 -4.90
C MET A 53 -10.26 -1.12 -5.51
N PHE A 54 -10.94 -0.02 -5.85
CA PHE A 54 -12.33 -0.07 -6.34
C PHE A 54 -12.53 -1.01 -7.56
N SER A 55 -11.47 -1.21 -8.36
CA SER A 55 -11.47 -2.12 -9.51
C SER A 55 -11.78 -3.58 -9.15
N ARG A 56 -11.48 -4.01 -7.91
CA ARG A 56 -11.80 -5.37 -7.44
C ARG A 56 -13.30 -5.63 -7.36
N PHE A 57 -14.10 -4.58 -7.17
CA PHE A 57 -15.55 -4.72 -7.11
C PHE A 57 -16.14 -5.12 -8.45
N TYR A 58 -15.43 -4.96 -9.57
CA TYR A 58 -15.90 -5.44 -10.88
C TYR A 58 -15.61 -6.93 -11.13
N LEU A 59 -14.77 -7.58 -10.32
CA LEU A 59 -14.45 -9.01 -10.49
C LEU A 59 -15.70 -9.91 -10.50
N PRO A 60 -16.71 -9.72 -9.62
CA PRO A 60 -17.92 -10.54 -9.61
C PRO A 60 -18.77 -10.45 -10.88
N ILE A 61 -18.73 -9.31 -11.60
CA ILE A 61 -19.52 -9.12 -12.83
C ILE A 61 -18.77 -9.57 -14.10
N LEU A 62 -17.46 -9.85 -14.02
CA LEU A 62 -16.67 -10.25 -15.18
C LEU A 62 -17.24 -11.46 -15.92
N PRO A 63 -17.68 -12.56 -15.27
CA PRO A 63 -18.25 -13.70 -16.00
C PRO A 63 -19.47 -13.32 -16.84
N ILE A 64 -20.34 -12.45 -16.31
CA ILE A 64 -21.54 -11.96 -16.99
C ILE A 64 -21.15 -11.09 -18.19
N VAL A 65 -20.17 -10.20 -18.00
CA VAL A 65 -19.64 -9.36 -19.08
C VAL A 65 -19.02 -10.21 -20.18
N PHE A 66 -18.31 -11.30 -19.85
CA PHE A 66 -17.75 -12.22 -20.83
C PHE A 66 -18.83 -12.96 -21.63
N VAL A 67 -19.84 -13.52 -20.97
CA VAL A 67 -20.97 -14.19 -21.64
C VAL A 67 -21.73 -13.21 -22.53
N TRP A 68 -21.96 -11.98 -22.06
CA TRP A 68 -22.57 -10.93 -22.88
C TRP A 68 -21.74 -10.64 -24.13
N THR A 69 -20.43 -10.46 -23.96
CA THR A 69 -19.49 -10.19 -25.07
C THR A 69 -19.47 -11.34 -26.08
N GLU A 70 -19.44 -12.59 -25.61
CA GLU A 70 -19.49 -13.79 -26.45
C GLU A 70 -20.78 -13.83 -27.29
N GLN A 71 -21.94 -13.59 -26.66
CA GLN A 71 -23.22 -13.57 -27.37
C GLN A 71 -23.28 -12.49 -28.45
N GLU A 72 -22.76 -11.30 -28.16
CA GLU A 72 -22.69 -10.23 -29.15
C GLU A 72 -21.77 -10.65 -30.31
N ILE A 73 -20.58 -11.19 -30.04
CA ILE A 73 -19.66 -11.71 -31.08
C ILE A 73 -20.35 -12.76 -31.96
N LEU A 74 -21.03 -13.73 -31.37
CA LEU A 74 -21.74 -14.79 -32.09
C LEU A 74 -22.89 -14.21 -32.93
N SER A 75 -23.68 -13.29 -32.37
CA SER A 75 -24.80 -12.65 -33.09
C SER A 75 -24.35 -11.82 -34.30
N LEU A 76 -23.10 -11.36 -34.30
CA LEU A 76 -22.53 -10.56 -35.39
C LEU A 76 -21.96 -11.44 -36.51
N ARG A 77 -21.73 -12.73 -36.26
CA ARG A 77 -21.35 -13.71 -37.30
C ARG A 77 -22.53 -14.02 -38.23
N GLU A 78 -23.75 -13.88 -37.74
CA GLU A 78 -24.98 -14.10 -38.49
C GLU A 78 -25.42 -12.81 -39.21
N SER A 79 -25.19 -12.76 -40.52
CA SER A 79 -25.78 -11.81 -41.49
C SER A 79 -25.61 -10.31 -41.20
N LEU A 80 -24.52 -9.73 -41.72
CA LEU A 80 -24.34 -8.28 -41.77
C LEU A 80 -23.85 -7.80 -43.15
N SER A 81 -24.52 -6.77 -43.68
CA SER A 81 -24.10 -6.07 -44.89
C SER A 81 -22.69 -5.46 -44.73
N LYS A 82 -21.97 -5.23 -45.85
CA LYS A 82 -20.59 -4.71 -45.86
C LYS A 82 -20.37 -3.49 -44.94
N ARG A 83 -21.36 -2.59 -44.83
CA ARG A 83 -21.29 -1.37 -44.01
C ARG A 83 -21.29 -1.66 -42.50
N LYS A 84 -22.05 -2.67 -42.07
CA LYS A 84 -22.10 -3.14 -40.68
C LYS A 84 -20.81 -3.90 -40.29
N LYS A 85 -20.15 -4.58 -41.24
CA LYS A 85 -18.84 -5.21 -41.00
C LYS A 85 -17.74 -4.19 -40.68
N ILE A 86 -17.69 -3.06 -41.39
CA ILE A 86 -16.68 -2.00 -41.15
C ILE A 86 -16.87 -1.36 -39.77
N LEU A 87 -18.12 -1.01 -39.41
CA LEU A 87 -18.44 -0.49 -38.09
C LEU A 87 -18.05 -1.46 -36.98
N ASN A 88 -18.30 -2.76 -37.16
CA ASN A 88 -17.91 -3.79 -36.20
C ASN A 88 -16.39 -3.94 -36.06
N VAL A 89 -15.62 -3.88 -37.14
CA VAL A 89 -14.15 -3.95 -37.09
C VAL A 89 -13.59 -2.76 -36.30
N ALA A 90 -14.11 -1.55 -36.53
CA ALA A 90 -13.78 -0.38 -35.72
C ALA A 90 -14.25 -0.52 -34.26
N PHE A 91 -15.35 -1.24 -34.02
CA PHE A 91 -15.90 -1.51 -32.70
C PHE A 91 -15.05 -2.46 -31.88
N TYR A 92 -14.51 -3.51 -32.50
CA TYR A 92 -13.64 -4.50 -31.86
C TYR A 92 -12.19 -4.06 -31.79
N SER A 93 -11.73 -3.20 -32.70
CA SER A 93 -10.38 -2.63 -32.61
C SER A 93 -10.22 -1.81 -31.35
N ILE A 94 -11.27 -1.16 -30.81
CA ILE A 94 -11.19 -0.38 -29.57
C ILE A 94 -10.86 -1.26 -28.34
N PRO A 95 -11.63 -2.33 -28.00
CA PRO A 95 -11.26 -3.28 -26.97
C PRO A 95 -9.89 -3.92 -27.20
N ILE A 96 -9.56 -4.25 -28.46
CA ILE A 96 -8.26 -4.85 -28.80
C ILE A 96 -7.13 -3.86 -28.55
N LEU A 97 -7.28 -2.58 -28.90
CA LEU A 97 -6.28 -1.53 -28.62
C LEU A 97 -6.13 -1.27 -27.11
N ILE A 98 -7.22 -1.42 -26.35
CA ILE A 98 -7.19 -1.39 -24.89
C ILE A 98 -6.47 -2.63 -24.32
N LEU A 99 -6.74 -3.83 -24.86
CA LEU A 99 -6.05 -5.07 -24.49
C LEU A 99 -4.57 -5.06 -24.87
N LEU A 100 -4.21 -4.44 -26.00
CA LEU A 100 -2.85 -4.17 -26.44
C LEU A 100 -2.14 -3.12 -25.56
N ARG A 101 -2.82 -2.60 -24.53
CA ARG A 101 -2.30 -1.65 -23.55
C ARG A 101 -1.61 -0.46 -24.21
N TRP A 102 -2.28 0.18 -25.17
CA TRP A 102 -1.81 1.48 -25.66
C TRP A 102 -1.91 2.49 -24.52
N ASP A 103 -0.83 2.61 -23.76
CA ASP A 103 -0.69 3.56 -22.67
C ASP A 103 -0.45 4.96 -23.26
N ILE A 104 -1.54 5.69 -23.47
CA ILE A 104 -1.52 7.08 -23.95
C ILE A 104 -0.83 8.04 -22.96
N TYR A 105 -0.55 7.60 -21.74
CA TYR A 105 0.15 8.35 -20.71
C TYR A 105 1.63 7.95 -20.58
N LYS A 106 2.10 7.01 -21.40
CA LYS A 106 3.49 6.54 -21.38
C LYS A 106 4.45 7.68 -21.71
N GLY A 107 5.33 8.02 -20.76
CA GLY A 107 6.35 9.06 -20.93
C GLY A 107 5.91 10.47 -20.56
N LEU A 108 4.65 10.66 -20.14
CA LEU A 108 4.20 11.92 -19.55
C LEU A 108 4.61 11.99 -18.06
N PRO A 109 4.86 13.19 -17.50
CA PRO A 109 5.06 13.35 -16.07
C PRO A 109 3.84 12.80 -15.32
N LEU A 110 4.12 11.95 -14.34
CA LEU A 110 3.12 11.21 -13.58
C LEU A 110 2.16 12.19 -12.89
N PRO A 111 0.84 12.17 -13.18
CA PRO A 111 -0.10 12.93 -12.40
C PRO A 111 -0.28 12.22 -11.05
N ILE A 112 0.56 12.56 -10.07
CA ILE A 112 0.27 12.25 -8.67
C ILE A 112 -0.80 13.26 -8.24
N VAL A 113 -2.03 12.80 -8.08
CA VAL A 113 -3.15 13.65 -7.65
C VAL A 113 -3.48 13.30 -6.21
N SER A 114 -3.27 14.23 -5.29
CA SER A 114 -3.57 14.05 -3.85
C SER A 114 -2.92 12.80 -3.22
N GLY A 115 -1.73 12.41 -3.70
CA GLY A 115 -1.01 11.22 -3.23
C GLY A 115 -1.43 9.92 -3.89
N ILE A 116 -2.36 9.95 -4.86
CA ILE A 116 -2.76 8.79 -5.65
C ILE A 116 -1.99 8.79 -6.97
N ALA A 117 -1.37 7.65 -7.30
CA ALA A 117 -0.62 7.44 -8.53
C ALA A 117 -1.12 6.18 -9.26
N ASP A 118 -0.92 6.12 -10.58
CA ASP A 118 -1.12 4.88 -11.33
C ASP A 118 0.01 3.89 -11.00
N GLU A 119 -0.33 2.85 -10.26
CA GLU A 119 0.61 1.82 -9.82
C GLU A 119 1.42 1.21 -10.97
N ASN A 120 0.84 1.04 -12.16
CA ASN A 120 1.57 0.43 -13.29
C ASN A 120 2.70 1.33 -13.80
N GLN A 121 2.60 2.64 -13.57
CA GLN A 121 3.62 3.60 -13.96
C GLN A 121 4.69 3.80 -12.87
N ILE A 122 4.34 3.52 -11.60
CA ILE A 122 5.24 3.55 -10.44
C ILE A 122 6.02 2.23 -10.30
N TYR A 123 5.32 1.10 -10.23
CA TYR A 123 5.87 -0.22 -9.99
C TYR A 123 6.25 -0.91 -11.30
N LYS A 124 7.21 -0.34 -12.02
CA LYS A 124 7.80 -1.00 -13.19
C LYS A 124 8.45 -2.32 -12.77
N ARG A 125 8.19 -3.37 -13.56
CA ARG A 125 8.70 -4.72 -13.30
C ARG A 125 10.21 -4.75 -13.00
N GLU A 126 11.02 -4.08 -13.82
CA GLU A 126 12.48 -4.00 -13.62
C GLU A 126 12.87 -3.36 -12.28
N SER A 127 12.16 -2.30 -11.86
CA SER A 127 12.38 -1.64 -10.57
C SER A 127 12.01 -2.55 -9.41
N VAL A 128 10.86 -3.23 -9.52
CA VAL A 128 10.37 -4.18 -8.51
C VAL A 128 11.32 -5.38 -8.39
N GLU A 129 11.78 -5.94 -9.50
CA GLU A 129 12.74 -7.05 -9.52
C GLU A 129 14.10 -6.63 -8.94
N ARG A 130 14.56 -5.41 -9.23
CA ARG A 130 15.80 -4.86 -8.63
C ARG A 130 15.70 -4.73 -7.12
N ILE A 131 14.59 -4.17 -6.61
CA ILE A 131 14.34 -4.05 -5.17
C ILE A 131 14.27 -5.45 -4.56
N ARG A 132 13.46 -6.34 -5.14
CA ARG A 132 13.31 -7.73 -4.68
C ARG A 132 14.66 -8.43 -4.56
N ASN A 133 15.47 -8.44 -5.62
CA ASN A 133 16.75 -9.16 -5.62
C ASN A 133 17.72 -8.64 -4.57
N ARG A 134 17.61 -7.36 -4.22
CA ARG A 134 18.45 -6.72 -3.20
C ARG A 134 18.03 -7.04 -1.77
N ILE A 135 16.72 -7.12 -1.50
CA ILE A 135 16.19 -7.29 -0.14
C ILE A 135 15.81 -8.73 0.20
N LEU A 136 15.57 -9.58 -0.79
CA LEU A 136 15.19 -10.98 -0.57
C LEU A 136 16.21 -11.76 0.30
N PRO A 137 17.54 -11.54 0.17
CA PRO A 137 18.51 -12.16 1.06
C PRO A 137 18.37 -11.76 2.54
N TRP A 138 17.72 -10.62 2.83
CA TRP A 138 17.53 -10.13 4.21
C TRP A 138 16.33 -10.76 4.90
N LYS A 139 15.44 -11.42 4.15
CA LYS A 139 14.19 -11.99 4.65
C LYS A 139 14.41 -12.88 5.88
N GLU A 140 15.39 -13.78 5.83
CA GLU A 140 15.67 -14.71 6.93
C GLU A 140 16.01 -13.98 8.23
N HIS A 141 16.79 -12.89 8.16
CA HIS A 141 17.11 -12.08 9.35
C HIS A 141 15.88 -11.33 9.89
N PHE A 142 14.97 -10.88 9.04
CA PHE A 142 13.72 -10.26 9.47
C PHE A 142 12.77 -11.26 10.13
N GLU A 143 12.65 -12.46 9.58
CA GLU A 143 11.85 -13.55 10.16
C GLU A 143 12.43 -14.01 11.50
N ASN A 144 13.74 -14.26 11.56
CA ASN A 144 14.44 -14.74 12.76
C ASN A 144 14.45 -13.70 13.89
N SER A 145 14.66 -12.42 13.54
CA SER A 145 14.64 -11.33 14.52
C SER A 145 13.27 -11.09 15.12
N LYS A 146 12.20 -11.53 14.44
CA LYS A 146 10.81 -11.19 14.76
C LYS A 146 10.63 -9.67 14.87
N VAL A 147 11.31 -8.93 13.99
CA VAL A 147 11.22 -7.47 13.97
C VAL A 147 9.80 -7.03 13.67
N ARG A 148 9.39 -5.95 14.32
CA ARG A 148 8.10 -5.29 14.15
C ARG A 148 8.37 -3.93 13.52
N VAL A 149 7.65 -3.61 12.45
CA VAL A 149 7.94 -2.42 11.66
C VAL A 149 6.68 -1.58 11.45
N ALA A 150 6.88 -0.28 11.29
CA ALA A 150 5.89 0.62 10.71
C ALA A 150 6.42 1.14 9.37
N PHE A 151 5.54 1.32 8.40
CA PHE A 151 5.89 1.72 7.04
C PHE A 151 4.80 2.62 6.41
N THR A 152 5.17 3.36 5.37
CA THR A 152 4.25 4.17 4.54
C THR A 152 3.87 3.41 3.26
N GLY A 153 2.85 3.87 2.52
CA GLY A 153 2.26 3.09 1.42
C GLY A 153 3.26 2.67 0.34
N SER A 154 4.21 3.54 -0.01
CA SER A 154 5.27 3.28 -1.00
C SER A 154 6.25 2.16 -0.60
N GLU A 155 6.35 1.85 0.69
CA GLU A 155 7.30 0.90 1.26
C GLU A 155 6.65 -0.48 1.46
N CYS A 156 5.40 -0.67 1.03
CA CYS A 156 4.69 -1.95 1.09
C CYS A 156 5.47 -3.09 0.41
N ILE A 157 6.19 -2.77 -0.68
CA ILE A 157 7.08 -3.74 -1.35
C ILE A 157 8.16 -4.30 -0.43
N LEU A 158 8.70 -3.50 0.49
CA LEU A 158 9.70 -3.94 1.45
C LEU A 158 9.10 -5.00 2.38
N ILE A 159 7.92 -4.70 2.92
CA ILE A 159 7.21 -5.57 3.85
C ILE A 159 6.89 -6.92 3.22
N TYR A 160 6.40 -6.90 1.97
CA TYR A 160 6.05 -8.11 1.23
C TYR A 160 7.21 -9.10 1.12
N TYR A 161 8.43 -8.61 0.89
CA TYR A 161 9.61 -9.48 0.71
C TYR A 161 10.39 -9.74 2.00
N LEU A 162 10.42 -8.79 2.94
CA LEU A 162 11.16 -8.92 4.19
C LEU A 162 10.43 -9.79 5.22
N ASN A 163 9.10 -9.86 5.16
CA ASN A 163 8.26 -10.68 6.04
C ASN A 163 8.53 -10.48 7.55
N PRO A 164 8.45 -9.24 8.08
CA PRO A 164 8.53 -8.98 9.52
C PRO A 164 7.35 -9.63 10.26
N ILE A 165 7.49 -9.91 11.56
CA ILE A 165 6.41 -10.54 12.36
C ILE A 165 5.17 -9.66 12.50
N LEU A 166 5.36 -8.34 12.39
CA LEU A 166 4.29 -7.34 12.40
C LEU A 166 4.69 -6.18 11.50
N ALA A 167 3.77 -5.74 10.65
CA ALA A 167 3.92 -4.55 9.82
C ALA A 167 2.69 -3.67 9.91
N ILE A 168 2.87 -2.43 10.36
CA ILE A 168 1.81 -1.43 10.50
C ILE A 168 1.97 -0.36 9.42
N GLU A 169 1.00 -0.27 8.51
CA GLU A 169 0.94 0.78 7.50
C GLU A 169 0.33 2.05 8.12
N THR A 170 1.02 3.19 8.00
CA THR A 170 0.73 4.38 8.81
C THR A 170 0.05 5.54 8.09
N GLU A 171 -0.17 5.47 6.77
CA GLU A 171 -0.89 6.54 6.05
C GLU A 171 -2.39 6.27 5.97
N ALA A 172 -2.77 5.05 5.58
CA ALA A 172 -4.17 4.65 5.38
C ALA A 172 -4.70 3.71 6.47
N GLY A 173 -3.80 3.01 7.18
CA GLY A 173 -4.13 1.98 8.15
C GLY A 173 -4.50 0.64 7.50
N LEU A 174 -4.00 0.35 6.29
CA LEU A 174 -4.40 -0.84 5.53
C LEU A 174 -4.13 -2.16 6.26
N THR A 175 -3.16 -2.17 7.17
CA THR A 175 -2.78 -3.36 7.95
C THR A 175 -3.12 -3.26 9.43
N ASP A 176 -3.78 -2.18 9.87
CA ASP A 176 -4.10 -1.97 11.28
C ASP A 176 -5.51 -1.40 11.49
N PRO A 177 -6.41 -2.14 12.16
CA PRO A 177 -7.82 -1.77 12.25
C PRO A 177 -8.06 -0.52 13.12
N VAL A 178 -7.14 -0.18 14.04
CA VAL A 178 -7.27 1.03 14.86
C VAL A 178 -6.97 2.24 13.98
N ILE A 179 -5.85 2.22 13.26
CA ILE A 179 -5.50 3.29 12.31
C ILE A 179 -6.54 3.39 11.19
N ALA A 180 -7.05 2.27 10.69
CA ALA A 180 -8.11 2.24 9.67
C ALA A 180 -9.35 3.07 10.09
N ARG A 181 -9.64 3.17 11.38
CA ARG A 181 -10.79 3.89 11.94
C ARG A 181 -10.46 5.27 12.53
N MET A 182 -9.20 5.70 12.51
CA MET A 182 -8.84 7.04 12.94
C MET A 182 -9.46 8.09 12.02
N GLU A 183 -9.86 9.22 12.61
CA GLU A 183 -10.36 10.36 11.85
C GLU A 183 -9.24 11.00 11.01
N PHE A 184 -9.62 11.55 9.86
CA PHE A 184 -8.69 12.25 8.98
C PHE A 184 -8.50 13.68 9.47
N GLU A 185 -7.27 14.06 9.80
CA GLU A 185 -6.93 15.47 10.06
C GLU A 185 -6.76 16.23 8.74
N ASN A 186 -6.16 15.60 7.73
CA ASN A 186 -5.91 16.22 6.44
C ASN A 186 -6.80 15.62 5.33
N ARG A 187 -7.74 16.43 4.81
CA ARG A 187 -8.64 16.03 3.70
C ARG A 187 -8.05 16.27 2.31
N GLU A 188 -6.93 16.97 2.19
CA GLU A 188 -6.26 17.27 0.91
C GLU A 188 -5.60 16.02 0.31
N ARG A 189 -5.18 15.09 1.18
CA ARG A 189 -4.61 13.78 0.80
C ARG A 189 -5.62 12.67 1.06
N VAL A 190 -6.39 12.33 0.03
CA VAL A 190 -7.41 11.26 0.09
C VAL A 190 -6.76 9.96 0.55
N GLY A 191 -7.20 9.43 1.68
CA GLY A 191 -6.70 8.17 2.24
C GLY A 191 -5.34 8.23 2.95
N HIS A 192 -4.61 9.37 2.92
CA HIS A 192 -3.25 9.48 3.47
C HIS A 192 -3.10 10.59 4.52
N GLY A 193 -4.21 11.03 5.11
CA GLY A 193 -4.27 12.16 6.05
C GLY A 193 -4.42 11.78 7.52
N LYS A 194 -4.06 10.54 7.89
CA LYS A 194 -4.24 10.03 9.26
C LYS A 194 -3.00 10.27 10.13
N PRO A 195 -3.13 10.94 11.27
CA PRO A 195 -2.00 11.29 12.14
C PRO A 195 -1.66 10.12 13.09
N VAL A 196 -0.96 9.09 12.63
CA VAL A 196 -0.62 7.95 13.50
C VAL A 196 0.33 8.39 14.63
N PRO A 197 -0.09 8.35 15.92
CA PRO A 197 0.75 8.82 17.01
C PRO A 197 1.95 7.89 17.22
N LEU A 198 3.16 8.44 17.38
CA LEU A 198 4.34 7.63 17.70
C LEU A 198 4.18 6.81 18.98
N GLN A 199 3.42 7.32 19.95
CA GLN A 199 3.14 6.59 21.18
C GLN A 199 2.38 5.29 20.92
N TYR A 200 1.40 5.31 20.01
CA TYR A 200 0.67 4.11 19.60
C TYR A 200 1.61 3.05 19.02
N LEU A 201 2.54 3.45 18.15
CA LEU A 201 3.53 2.54 17.56
C LEU A 201 4.48 1.96 18.62
N ARG A 202 4.90 2.77 19.61
CA ARG A 202 5.70 2.30 20.76
C ARG A 202 4.93 1.29 21.62
N ASP A 203 3.65 1.54 21.89
CA ASP A 203 2.81 0.63 22.67
C ASP A 203 2.57 -0.70 21.92
N ARG A 204 2.61 -0.68 20.58
CA ARG A 204 2.63 -1.89 19.73
C ARG A 204 4.01 -2.54 19.63
N ASN A 205 5.02 -1.98 20.31
CA ASN A 205 6.41 -2.40 20.32
C ASN A 205 7.01 -2.45 18.89
N VAL A 206 6.74 -1.42 18.09
CA VAL A 206 7.37 -1.26 16.77
C VAL A 206 8.85 -0.93 16.97
N HIS A 207 9.72 -1.69 16.32
CA HIS A 207 11.17 -1.53 16.42
C HIS A 207 11.71 -0.53 15.40
N LEU A 208 11.29 -0.65 14.13
CA LEU A 208 11.81 0.17 13.03
C LEU A 208 10.69 0.95 12.30
N LEU A 209 11.01 2.18 11.91
CA LEU A 209 10.22 3.02 11.01
C LEU A 209 10.89 3.04 9.64
N LEU A 210 10.24 2.41 8.66
CA LEU A 210 10.70 2.29 7.28
C LEU A 210 10.03 3.37 6.43
N TYR A 211 10.25 4.64 6.79
CA TYR A 211 9.67 5.76 6.05
C TYR A 211 10.75 6.43 5.19
N SER A 212 10.46 6.67 3.92
CA SER A 212 11.34 7.51 3.09
C SER A 212 11.28 8.99 3.50
N ASN A 213 10.14 9.44 4.02
CA ASN A 213 9.88 10.83 4.43
C ASN A 213 9.10 10.88 5.75
N GLY A 214 9.13 12.01 6.47
CA GLY A 214 8.33 12.20 7.68
C GLY A 214 8.79 11.38 8.89
N LEU A 215 10.06 10.94 8.89
CA LEU A 215 10.66 10.30 10.05
C LEU A 215 10.69 11.28 11.25
N PRO A 216 10.57 10.77 12.50
CA PRO A 216 10.77 11.57 13.70
C PRO A 216 12.13 12.27 13.71
N THR A 217 12.23 13.36 14.48
CA THR A 217 13.51 14.04 14.71
C THR A 217 14.55 13.05 15.19
N LYS A 218 15.66 12.98 14.44
CA LYS A 218 16.80 12.11 14.73
C LYS A 218 17.42 12.44 16.09
N THR A 219 17.80 11.41 16.83
CA THR A 219 18.61 11.49 18.05
C THR A 219 20.01 10.92 17.81
N GLU A 220 20.85 10.92 18.86
CA GLU A 220 22.24 10.45 18.77
C GLU A 220 22.36 8.92 18.49
N TYR A 221 21.27 8.16 18.64
CA TYR A 221 21.31 6.69 18.65
C TYR A 221 20.18 6.00 17.90
N ASP A 222 19.19 6.72 17.37
CA ASP A 222 18.01 6.11 16.73
C ASP A 222 18.15 5.89 15.22
N GLU A 223 19.29 6.25 14.63
CA GLU A 223 19.50 6.06 13.20
C GLU A 223 19.85 4.60 12.87
N PHE A 224 19.13 4.03 11.91
CA PHE A 224 19.39 2.70 11.37
C PHE A 224 19.83 2.83 9.91
N LEU A 225 21.13 2.70 9.68
CA LEU A 225 21.74 2.82 8.36
C LEU A 225 21.54 1.54 7.56
N THR A 226 21.17 1.69 6.29
CA THR A 226 20.88 0.60 5.35
C THR A 226 21.92 0.50 4.23
N GLY A 227 23.10 1.11 4.42
CA GLY A 227 24.12 1.24 3.38
C GLY A 227 23.65 2.11 2.22
N ASP A 228 23.87 1.64 1.00
CA ASP A 228 23.49 2.30 -0.25
C ASP A 228 22.08 1.90 -0.75
N PHE A 229 21.28 1.24 0.10
CA PHE A 229 19.95 0.74 -0.28
C PHE A 229 18.88 1.83 -0.31
N SER A 230 18.78 2.57 0.77
CA SER A 230 17.77 3.59 0.99
C SER A 230 18.34 4.68 1.89
N THR A 231 17.55 5.74 2.08
CA THR A 231 17.76 6.64 3.21
C THR A 231 17.72 5.86 4.53
N PRO A 232 18.43 6.34 5.58
CA PRO A 232 18.41 5.68 6.87
C PRO A 232 17.00 5.57 7.44
N TRP A 233 16.70 4.42 8.00
CA TRP A 233 15.49 4.20 8.79
C TRP A 233 15.66 4.76 10.22
N ARG A 234 14.60 4.69 11.03
CA ARG A 234 14.66 5.05 12.45
C ARG A 234 14.30 3.87 13.34
N ILE A 235 15.04 3.73 14.42
CA ILE A 235 14.71 2.83 15.52
C ILE A 235 13.72 3.57 16.41
N LEU A 236 12.50 3.05 16.53
CA LEU A 236 11.49 3.59 17.45
C LEU A 236 11.62 2.96 18.84
N THR A 237 11.96 1.67 18.89
CA THR A 237 12.19 0.92 20.12
C THR A 237 13.34 -0.06 19.90
N TYR A 238 14.34 0.00 20.77
CA TYR A 238 15.54 -0.81 20.69
C TYR A 238 15.34 -2.15 21.38
N SER A 239 15.67 -3.23 20.69
CA SER A 239 15.71 -4.58 21.24
C SER A 239 17.07 -5.22 20.90
N PRO A 240 17.87 -5.62 21.91
CA PRO A 240 19.19 -6.22 21.66
C PRO A 240 19.12 -7.47 20.78
N SER A 241 18.13 -8.33 21.00
CA SER A 241 17.97 -9.56 20.22
C SER A 241 17.62 -9.28 18.76
N VAL A 242 16.73 -8.30 18.51
CA VAL A 242 16.36 -7.87 17.16
C VAL A 242 17.57 -7.26 16.45
N MET A 243 18.27 -6.33 17.10
CA MET A 243 19.42 -5.64 16.49
C MET A 243 20.57 -6.60 16.22
N LYS A 244 20.85 -7.54 17.14
CA LYS A 244 21.88 -8.56 16.95
C LYS A 244 21.64 -9.41 15.70
N GLU A 245 20.39 -9.73 15.40
CA GLU A 245 20.05 -10.50 14.20
C GLU A 245 20.09 -9.64 12.93
N LEU A 246 19.48 -8.46 12.95
CA LEU A 246 19.44 -7.56 11.79
C LEU A 246 20.83 -7.06 11.38
N LEU A 247 21.71 -6.80 12.35
CA LEU A 247 23.08 -6.32 12.10
C LEU A 247 24.03 -7.42 11.57
N LYS A 248 23.55 -8.66 11.38
CA LYS A 248 24.27 -9.66 10.58
C LYS A 248 24.28 -9.30 9.09
N ILE A 249 23.33 -8.48 8.64
CA ILE A 249 23.30 -7.95 7.29
C ILE A 249 24.44 -6.93 7.16
N PRO A 250 25.43 -7.15 6.26
CA PRO A 250 26.66 -6.34 6.24
C PRO A 250 26.46 -4.85 5.96
N SER A 251 25.41 -4.49 5.22
CA SER A 251 25.05 -3.11 4.91
C SER A 251 24.36 -2.40 6.08
N PHE A 252 23.88 -3.13 7.08
CA PHE A 252 23.13 -2.56 8.19
C PHE A 252 24.05 -2.11 9.32
N ARG A 253 23.83 -0.89 9.81
CA ARG A 253 24.55 -0.33 10.95
C ARG A 253 23.58 0.43 11.85
N ALA A 254 23.78 0.30 13.15
CA ALA A 254 23.08 1.06 14.16
C ALA A 254 24.01 1.29 15.34
N VAL A 255 23.69 2.25 16.20
CA VAL A 255 24.39 2.43 17.47
C VAL A 255 24.12 1.21 18.36
N ASP A 256 25.19 0.66 18.94
CA ASP A 256 25.05 -0.28 20.06
C ASP A 256 24.57 0.52 21.28
N PHE A 257 23.27 0.41 21.56
CA PHE A 257 22.64 1.23 22.59
C PHE A 257 23.06 0.82 24.00
N GLU A 258 23.44 -0.45 24.21
CA GLU A 258 23.92 -0.92 25.51
C GLU A 258 25.26 -0.26 25.84
N SER A 259 26.17 -0.26 24.87
CA SER A 259 27.46 0.44 24.97
C SER A 259 27.27 1.96 25.08
N TYR A 260 26.30 2.53 24.36
CA TYR A 260 25.96 3.96 24.47
C TYR A 260 25.50 4.32 25.89
N LEU A 261 24.60 3.54 26.49
CA LEU A 261 24.13 3.75 27.86
C LEU A 261 25.32 3.71 28.83
N ASP A 262 26.18 2.69 28.72
CA ASP A 262 27.33 2.55 29.61
C ASP A 262 28.28 3.76 29.53
N ALA A 263 28.55 4.29 28.33
CA ALA A 263 29.32 5.51 28.16
C ALA A 263 28.58 6.76 28.68
N TYR A 264 27.25 6.81 28.50
CA TYR A 264 26.42 7.96 28.87
C TYR A 264 26.28 8.12 30.40
N LYS A 265 26.54 7.08 31.21
CA LYS A 265 26.50 7.13 32.67
C LYS A 265 27.22 8.34 33.28
N HIS A 266 28.40 8.68 32.75
CA HIS A 266 29.18 9.83 33.23
C HIS A 266 28.50 11.17 32.92
N LYS A 267 27.91 11.32 31.74
CA LYS A 267 27.15 12.51 31.34
C LYS A 267 25.85 12.61 32.15
N TYR A 268 25.17 11.48 32.35
CA TYR A 268 23.90 11.41 33.08
C TYR A 268 24.00 11.98 34.49
N LYS A 269 25.03 11.60 35.26
CA LYS A 269 25.25 12.12 36.62
C LYS A 269 25.49 13.63 36.69
N LYS A 270 26.00 14.22 35.61
CA LYS A 270 26.30 15.66 35.54
C LYS A 270 25.08 16.50 35.13
N LEU A 271 24.03 15.88 34.59
CA LEU A 271 22.78 16.57 34.29
C LEU A 271 22.12 17.05 35.58
N ASP A 272 21.32 18.12 35.49
CA ASP A 272 20.42 18.49 36.58
C ASP A 272 19.28 17.45 36.74
N PRO A 273 18.64 17.37 37.91
CA PRO A 273 17.61 16.35 38.18
C PRO A 273 16.41 16.39 37.22
N ILE A 274 16.03 17.54 36.67
CA ILE A 274 14.89 17.65 35.75
C ILE A 274 15.28 17.01 34.40
N LEU A 275 16.47 17.34 33.88
CA LEU A 275 16.98 16.72 32.65
C LEU A 275 17.26 15.23 32.84
N ARG A 276 17.70 14.76 34.01
CA ARG A 276 17.85 13.33 34.31
C ARG A 276 16.53 12.57 34.22
N LYS A 277 15.46 13.11 34.81
CA LYS A 277 14.11 12.55 34.72
C LYS A 277 13.64 12.46 33.26
N LYS A 278 13.80 13.54 32.49
CA LYS A 278 13.43 13.57 31.07
C LYS A 278 14.21 12.52 30.28
N LYS A 279 15.54 12.44 30.48
CA LYS A 279 16.40 11.51 29.74
C LYS A 279 16.17 10.05 30.15
N PHE A 280 15.87 9.79 31.42
CA PHE A 280 15.45 8.46 31.85
C PHE A 280 14.13 8.04 31.22
N SER A 281 13.13 8.92 31.19
CA SER A 281 11.85 8.62 30.51
C SER A 281 12.04 8.30 29.03
N GLU A 282 12.97 8.99 28.37
CA GLU A 282 13.35 8.71 26.99
C GLU A 282 13.98 7.31 26.86
N PHE A 283 15.00 6.98 27.67
CA PHE A 283 15.64 5.66 27.69
C PHE A 283 14.69 4.53 28.09
N ASP A 284 13.77 4.79 29.01
CA ASP A 284 12.77 3.81 29.43
C ASP A 284 11.80 3.52 28.27
N SER A 285 11.29 4.57 27.60
CA SER A 285 10.43 4.38 26.43
C SER A 285 11.13 3.72 25.24
N TYR A 286 12.43 3.98 25.05
CA TYR A 286 13.20 3.52 23.90
C TYR A 286 13.77 2.11 24.11
N TYR A 287 14.13 1.73 25.34
CA TYR A 287 14.89 0.50 25.62
C TYR A 287 14.36 -0.24 26.85
N PHE A 288 14.30 0.39 28.02
CA PHE A 288 14.08 -0.37 29.27
C PHE A 288 12.66 -0.93 29.42
N ARG A 289 11.63 -0.25 28.91
CA ARG A 289 10.22 -0.68 29.08
C ARG A 289 9.96 -2.06 28.49
N ASN A 290 10.63 -2.37 27.37
CA ASN A 290 10.45 -3.61 26.62
C ASN A 290 11.68 -4.54 26.69
N GLY A 291 12.73 -4.14 27.41
CA GLY A 291 13.99 -4.86 27.53
C GLY A 291 14.13 -5.62 28.87
N GLU A 292 15.02 -6.61 28.89
CA GLU A 292 15.28 -7.44 30.09
C GLU A 292 16.41 -6.88 30.98
N ASP A 293 17.05 -5.78 30.59
CA ASP A 293 18.22 -5.21 31.27
C ASP A 293 17.85 -4.42 32.54
N LYS A 294 17.49 -5.16 33.58
CA LYS A 294 17.16 -4.62 34.90
C LYS A 294 18.34 -3.90 35.55
N ASN A 295 19.57 -4.39 35.33
CA ASN A 295 20.75 -3.86 35.99
C ASN A 295 21.07 -2.42 35.54
N ARG A 296 21.09 -2.15 34.23
CA ARG A 296 21.30 -0.78 33.75
C ARG A 296 20.10 0.09 34.14
N ARG A 297 18.87 -0.42 34.04
CA ARG A 297 17.67 0.33 34.42
C ARG A 297 17.71 0.81 35.87
N GLU A 298 18.02 -0.09 36.80
CA GLU A 298 18.15 0.23 38.23
C GLU A 298 19.26 1.24 38.50
N TRP A 299 20.38 1.14 37.77
CA TRP A 299 21.46 2.10 37.89
C TRP A 299 20.96 3.51 37.54
N TYR A 300 20.22 3.69 36.44
CA TYR A 300 19.69 4.99 36.06
C TYR A 300 18.65 5.50 37.08
N LEU A 301 17.75 4.63 37.55
CA LEU A 301 16.75 4.97 38.57
C LEU A 301 17.39 5.46 39.88
N LYS A 302 18.45 4.79 40.34
CA LYS A 302 19.19 5.18 41.56
C LYS A 302 19.93 6.51 41.42
N ASN A 303 20.12 7.01 40.20
CA ASN A 303 20.86 8.25 39.91
C ASN A 303 19.97 9.35 39.31
N LEU A 304 18.64 9.21 39.42
CA LEU A 304 17.66 10.24 39.03
C LEU A 304 17.84 11.55 39.81
#